data_AF-A0A363NWH6-F1
#
_entry.id   AF-A0A363NWH6-F1
#
_cell.length_a   1.000
_cell.length_b   1.000
_cell.length_c   1.000
_cell.angle_alpha   90.00
_cell.angle_beta   90.00
_cell.angle_gamma   90.00
#
_symmetry.space_group_name_H-M   'P 1'
#
loop_
_entity.id
_entity.type
_entity.pdbx_description
1 polymer ?
#
loop_
_entity_poly.entity_id
_entity_poly.type
_entity_poly.pdbx_seq_one_letter_code
_entity_poly.pdbx_strand_id
1 'polypeptide(L)'
;MRWSYIFLHWECTILLAAFLLPTFGLFDDDVIYKDLWLFPYIFIGGTILSLPTLFAYVVVFFLLDCYKVNIKWVKPILISLTVIGICITCFLLSNTWNLRFVLMYSGIAVVCGIIFKVDKK
;
A
#
# COMPACT_ATOMS: atom_id res chain seq x y z
N MET A 1 -7.79 19.42 1.86
CA MET A 1 -8.08 18.11 2.52
C MET A 1 -6.97 17.80 3.54
N ARG A 2 -7.14 16.90 4.52
CA ARG A 2 -6.04 16.58 5.47
C ARG A 2 -4.98 15.70 4.78
N TRP A 3 -3.80 16.28 4.53
CA TRP A 3 -2.62 15.58 4.01
C TRP A 3 -2.20 14.38 4.86
N SER A 4 -2.51 14.39 6.16
CA SER A 4 -2.28 13.28 7.08
C SER A 4 -2.92 11.97 6.61
N TYR A 5 -4.03 12.02 5.85
CA TYR A 5 -4.65 10.81 5.31
C TYR A 5 -3.74 10.04 4.36
N ILE A 6 -2.95 10.75 3.55
CA ILE A 6 -2.07 10.13 2.53
C ILE A 6 -0.98 9.33 3.21
N PHE A 7 -0.25 9.99 4.12
CA PHE A 7 0.87 9.37 4.83
C PHE A 7 0.39 8.21 5.69
N LEU A 8 -0.75 8.38 6.36
CA LEU A 8 -1.29 7.36 7.25
C LEU A 8 -1.86 6.16 6.47
N HIS A 9 -2.51 6.39 5.32
CA HIS A 9 -2.93 5.33 4.43
C HIS A 9 -1.73 4.55 3.86
N TRP A 10 -0.71 5.24 3.37
CA TRP A 10 0.49 4.62 2.80
C TRP A 10 1.32 3.87 3.84
N GLU A 11 1.53 4.44 5.02
CA GLU A 11 2.29 3.80 6.09
C GLU A 11 1.55 2.58 6.61
N CYS A 12 0.22 2.66 6.80
CA CYS A 12 -0.57 1.50 7.19
C CYS A 12 -0.58 0.40 6.13
N THR A 13 -0.66 0.71 4.84
CA THR A 13 -0.63 -0.37 3.83
C THR A 13 0.71 -1.10 3.83
N ILE A 14 1.82 -0.38 4.05
CA ILE A 14 3.15 -0.99 4.16
C ILE A 14 3.29 -1.79 5.46
N LEU A 15 2.92 -1.22 6.60
CA LEU A 15 2.98 -1.90 7.90
C LEU A 15 2.12 -3.15 7.92
N LEU A 16 0.87 -3.03 7.47
CA LEU A 16 -0.08 -4.14 7.47
C LEU A 16 0.38 -5.23 6.50
N ALA A 17 0.94 -4.87 5.34
CA ALA A 17 1.45 -5.86 4.41
C ALA A 17 2.76 -6.50 4.86
N ALA A 18 3.70 -5.74 5.42
CA ALA A 18 4.93 -6.29 6.02
C ALA A 18 4.62 -7.24 7.19
N PHE A 19 3.51 -7.02 7.91
CA PHE A 19 3.05 -7.87 8.99
C PHE A 19 2.24 -9.09 8.52
N LEU A 20 1.31 -8.90 7.58
CA LEU A 20 0.40 -9.97 7.13
C LEU A 20 1.08 -10.93 6.16
N LEU A 21 1.95 -10.46 5.28
CA LEU A 21 2.58 -11.31 4.27
C LEU A 21 3.35 -12.50 4.87
N PRO A 22 4.20 -12.35 5.91
CA PRO A 22 4.86 -13.48 6.55
C PRO A 22 3.88 -14.43 7.26
N THR A 23 2.80 -13.90 7.86
CA THR A 23 1.83 -14.71 8.62
C THR A 23 0.92 -15.59 7.76
N PHE A 24 0.75 -15.26 6.47
CA PHE A 24 -0.12 -16.01 5.56
C PHE A 24 0.62 -17.08 4.73
N GLY A 25 1.77 -17.57 5.22
CA GLY A 25 2.42 -18.78 4.70
C GLY A 25 3.30 -18.52 3.48
N LEU A 26 4.12 -17.47 3.55
CA LEU A 26 5.06 -17.14 2.49
C LEU A 26 6.41 -17.83 2.62
N PHE A 27 6.73 -18.21 3.85
CA PHE A 27 7.87 -19.03 4.23
C PHE A 27 7.31 -20.25 4.97
N ASP A 28 7.91 -21.42 4.76
CA ASP A 28 7.48 -22.68 5.40
C ASP A 28 7.27 -22.49 6.91
N ASP A 29 6.30 -23.22 7.48
CA ASP A 29 5.75 -23.04 8.84
C ASP A 29 6.81 -23.01 9.97
N ASP A 30 8.02 -23.54 9.73
CA ASP A 30 9.16 -23.53 10.67
C ASP A 30 9.99 -22.22 10.68
N VAL A 31 9.74 -21.27 9.77
CA VAL A 31 10.55 -20.05 9.59
C VAL A 31 9.90 -18.79 10.18
N ILE A 32 8.61 -18.84 10.54
CA ILE A 32 7.83 -17.67 11.02
C ILE A 32 8.51 -16.95 12.21
N TYR A 33 9.17 -17.69 13.11
CA TYR A 33 9.92 -17.10 14.24
C TYR A 33 11.35 -16.66 13.89
N LYS A 34 11.94 -17.22 12.82
CA LYS A 34 13.27 -16.82 12.30
C LYS A 34 13.17 -15.56 11.42
N ASP A 35 12.03 -15.36 10.75
CA ASP A 35 11.77 -14.25 9.83
C ASP A 35 11.37 -12.94 10.51
N LEU A 36 11.19 -12.90 11.83
CA LEU A 36 10.99 -11.63 12.55
C LEU A 36 12.20 -10.68 12.34
N TRP A 37 13.39 -11.24 12.14
CA TRP A 37 14.60 -10.50 11.78
C TRP A 37 14.59 -9.95 10.34
N LEU A 38 13.79 -10.54 9.45
CA LEU A 38 13.59 -10.09 8.07
C LEU A 38 12.51 -9.00 7.98
N PHE A 39 11.70 -8.81 9.02
CA PHE A 39 10.73 -7.72 9.10
C PHE A 39 11.30 -6.34 8.72
N PRO A 40 12.42 -5.85 9.32
CA PRO A 40 12.99 -4.56 8.93
C PRO A 40 13.44 -4.53 7.45
N TYR A 41 13.97 -5.63 6.90
CA TYR A 41 14.36 -5.70 5.49
C TYR A 41 13.15 -5.65 4.55
N ILE A 42 12.09 -6.39 4.87
CA ILE A 42 10.83 -6.38 4.11
C ILE A 42 10.19 -4.99 4.20
N PHE A 43 10.21 -4.37 5.38
CA PHE A 43 9.69 -3.03 5.59
C PHE A 43 10.46 -1.99 4.76
N ILE A 44 11.80 -2.01 4.79
CA ILE A 44 12.66 -1.12 4.01
C ILE A 44 12.47 -1.35 2.50
N GLY A 45 12.45 -2.61 2.07
CA GLY A 45 12.19 -2.97 0.68
C GLY A 45 10.82 -2.47 0.19
N GLY A 46 9.77 -2.68 1.00
CA GLY A 46 8.42 -2.21 0.73
C GLY A 46 8.31 -0.68 0.72
N THR A 47 9.04 0.03 1.58
CA THR A 47 9.10 1.50 1.55
C THR A 47 9.76 2.00 0.27
N ILE A 48 10.91 1.44 -0.12
CA ILE A 48 11.62 1.85 -1.34
C ILE A 48 10.77 1.59 -2.60
N LEU A 49 10.16 0.40 -2.69
CA LEU A 49 9.30 0.02 -3.82
C LEU A 49 8.00 0.83 -3.91
N SER A 50 7.55 1.41 -2.79
CA SER A 50 6.33 2.22 -2.72
C SER A 50 6.60 3.74 -2.74
N LEU A 51 7.86 4.18 -2.79
CA LEU A 51 8.18 5.60 -3.00
C LEU A 51 7.61 6.15 -4.33
N PRO A 52 7.71 5.43 -5.47
CA PRO A 52 7.11 5.90 -6.72
C PRO A 52 5.59 6.03 -6.63
N THR A 53 4.93 5.12 -5.90
CA THR A 53 3.48 5.16 -5.71
C THR A 53 3.06 6.26 -4.74
N LEU A 54 3.84 6.55 -3.70
CA LEU A 54 3.65 7.71 -2.83
C LEU A 54 3.78 9.02 -3.60
N PHE A 55 4.79 9.15 -4.47
CA PHE A 55 4.97 10.33 -5.30
C PHE A 55 3.75 10.57 -6.21
N ALA A 56 3.28 9.52 -6.88
CA ALA A 56 2.05 9.58 -7.67
C ALA A 56 0.83 9.97 -6.81
N TYR A 57 0.74 9.44 -5.58
CA TYR A 57 -0.31 9.76 -4.61
C TYR A 57 -0.35 11.25 -4.26
N VAL A 58 0.81 11.83 -3.97
CA VAL A 58 0.97 13.25 -3.62
C VAL A 58 0.56 14.13 -4.80
N VAL A 59 1.00 13.80 -6.01
CA VAL A 59 0.64 14.55 -7.23
C VAL A 59 -0.87 14.49 -7.48
N VAL A 60 -1.46 13.30 -7.46
CA VAL A 60 -2.90 13.13 -7.71
C VAL A 60 -3.72 13.84 -6.63
N PHE A 61 -3.34 13.73 -5.36
CA PHE A 61 -4.03 14.45 -4.28
C PHE A 61 -3.93 15.97 -4.43
N PHE A 62 -2.77 16.49 -4.82
CA PHE A 62 -2.58 17.91 -5.08
C PHE A 62 -3.51 18.41 -6.19
N LEU A 63 -3.62 17.65 -7.30
CA LEU A 63 -4.59 17.94 -8.35
C LEU A 63 -6.03 17.91 -7.80
N LEU A 64 -6.41 16.87 -7.07
CA LEU A 64 -7.78 16.72 -6.55
C LEU A 64 -8.18 17.85 -5.57
N ASP A 65 -7.24 18.35 -4.76
CA ASP A 65 -7.45 19.50 -3.87
C ASP A 65 -7.59 20.80 -4.68
N CYS A 66 -6.76 20.98 -5.72
CA CYS A 66 -6.82 22.15 -6.61
C CYS A 66 -8.14 22.23 -7.39
N TYR A 67 -8.67 21.09 -7.84
CA TYR A 67 -9.95 21.00 -8.55
C TYR A 67 -11.18 20.93 -7.60
N LYS A 68 -10.99 21.05 -6.27
CA LYS A 68 -12.05 20.95 -5.25
C LYS A 68 -12.97 19.75 -5.44
N VAL A 69 -12.41 18.61 -5.85
CA VAL A 69 -13.16 17.38 -6.12
C VAL A 69 -13.89 16.93 -4.86
N ASN A 70 -15.10 16.41 -5.03
CA ASN A 70 -15.91 15.96 -3.90
C ASN A 70 -15.20 14.79 -3.18
N ILE A 71 -15.17 14.85 -1.85
CA ILE A 71 -14.44 13.91 -0.98
C ILE A 71 -14.88 12.45 -1.15
N LYS A 72 -16.12 12.24 -1.60
CA LYS A 72 -16.66 10.91 -1.93
C LYS A 72 -15.92 10.24 -3.10
N TRP A 73 -15.40 11.01 -4.06
CA TRP A 73 -14.66 10.50 -5.22
C TRP A 73 -13.16 10.41 -4.97
N VAL A 74 -12.65 11.20 -4.03
CA VAL A 74 -11.23 11.23 -3.69
C VAL A 74 -10.76 9.88 -3.15
N LYS A 75 -11.53 9.27 -2.24
CA LYS A 75 -11.23 7.95 -1.68
C LYS A 75 -11.03 6.85 -2.74
N PRO A 76 -12.01 6.55 -3.61
CA PRO A 76 -11.86 5.47 -4.58
C PRO A 76 -10.73 5.74 -5.58
N ILE A 77 -10.50 6.99 -5.99
CA ILE A 77 -9.39 7.36 -6.88
C ILE A 77 -8.05 7.01 -6.24
N LEU A 78 -7.87 7.38 -4.98
CA LEU A 78 -6.66 7.10 -4.20
C LEU A 78 -6.44 5.57 -4.06
N ILE A 79 -7.48 4.81 -3.70
CA ILE A 79 -7.37 3.35 -3.58
C ILE A 79 -7.02 2.71 -4.93
N SER A 80 -7.70 3.08 -6.01
CA SER A 80 -7.41 2.57 -7.36
C SER A 80 -5.97 2.87 -7.77
N LEU A 81 -5.46 4.06 -7.46
CA LEU A 81 -4.07 4.43 -7.73
C LEU A 81 -3.08 3.54 -6.96
N THR A 82 -3.35 3.22 -5.68
CA THR A 82 -2.49 2.27 -4.94
C THR A 82 -2.50 0.88 -5.56
N VAL A 83 -3.67 0.36 -5.93
CA VAL A 83 -3.79 -0.97 -6.55
C VAL A 83 -3.07 -1.02 -7.89
N ILE A 84 -3.21 0.01 -8.73
CA ILE A 84 -2.48 0.12 -9.99
C ILE A 84 -0.96 0.14 -9.73
N GLY A 85 -0.52 0.94 -8.75
CA GLY A 85 0.87 1.00 -8.35
C GLY A 85 1.43 -0.36 -7.92
N ILE A 86 0.69 -1.10 -7.09
CA ILE A 86 1.03 -2.46 -6.66
C ILE A 86 1.13 -3.39 -7.88
N CYS A 87 0.15 -3.36 -8.77
CA CYS A 87 0.16 -4.17 -9.99
C CYS A 87 1.37 -3.86 -10.88
N ILE A 88 1.72 -2.59 -11.07
CA ILE A 88 2.89 -2.18 -11.87
C ILE A 88 4.18 -2.64 -11.21
N THR A 89 4.33 -2.41 -9.91
CA THR A 89 5.52 -2.84 -9.16
C THR A 89 5.67 -4.35 -9.20
N CYS A 90 4.58 -5.10 -9.00
CA CYS A 90 4.57 -6.55 -9.11
C CYS A 90 4.82 -7.03 -10.55
N PHE A 91 4.34 -6.33 -11.58
CA PHE A 91 4.63 -6.64 -12.97
C PHE A 91 6.12 -6.46 -13.29
N LEU A 92 6.73 -5.37 -12.82
CA LEU A 92 8.17 -5.13 -12.98
C LEU A 92 9.02 -6.16 -12.22
N LEU A 93 8.55 -6.64 -11.07
CA LEU A 93 9.19 -7.70 -10.28
C LEU A 93 8.78 -9.13 -10.68
N SER A 94 7.81 -9.30 -11.61
CA SER A 94 7.07 -10.56 -11.81
C SER A 94 7.91 -11.71 -12.36
N ASN A 95 9.17 -11.46 -12.70
CA ASN A 95 10.10 -12.54 -12.96
C ASN A 95 10.42 -13.37 -11.69
N THR A 96 9.99 -12.92 -10.51
CA THR A 96 10.35 -13.54 -9.22
C THR A 96 9.22 -13.71 -8.17
N TRP A 97 8.03 -13.11 -8.33
CA TRP A 97 6.99 -13.09 -7.27
C TRP A 97 5.65 -13.72 -7.68
N ASN A 98 5.06 -14.49 -6.76
CA ASN A 98 3.84 -15.29 -6.95
C ASN A 98 2.57 -14.42 -6.99
N LEU A 99 1.62 -14.73 -7.90
CA LEU A 99 0.36 -13.99 -8.10
C LEU A 99 -0.50 -13.87 -6.81
N ARG A 100 -0.34 -14.82 -5.87
CA ARG A 100 -0.96 -14.76 -4.53
C ARG A 100 -0.57 -13.50 -3.74
N PHE A 101 0.65 -13.01 -3.89
CA PHE A 101 1.10 -11.77 -3.24
C PHE A 101 0.33 -10.55 -3.72
N VAL A 102 0.16 -10.43 -5.04
CA VAL A 102 -0.49 -9.28 -5.65
C VAL A 102 -1.92 -9.15 -5.13
N LEU A 103 -2.61 -10.28 -5.03
CA LEU A 103 -3.98 -10.34 -4.52
C LEU A 103 -4.07 -9.98 -3.03
N MET A 104 -3.17 -10.50 -2.20
CA MET A 104 -3.16 -10.16 -0.76
C MET A 104 -2.80 -8.69 -0.52
N TYR A 105 -1.75 -8.19 -1.17
CA TYR A 105 -1.31 -6.80 -1.02
C TYR A 105 -2.36 -5.81 -1.52
N SER A 106 -3.04 -6.12 -2.62
CA SER A 106 -4.16 -5.32 -3.14
C SER A 106 -5.35 -5.36 -2.18
N GLY A 107 -5.67 -6.52 -1.61
CA GLY A 107 -6.73 -6.66 -0.60
C GLY A 107 -6.46 -5.78 0.63
N ILE A 108 -5.22 -5.82 1.14
CA ILE A 108 -4.77 -4.96 2.25
C ILE A 108 -4.91 -3.48 1.92
N ALA A 109 -4.49 -3.07 0.71
CA ALA A 109 -4.63 -1.69 0.26
C ALA A 109 -6.10 -1.22 0.23
N VAL A 110 -7.01 -2.08 -0.24
CA VAL A 110 -8.45 -1.78 -0.25
C VAL A 110 -9.00 -1.68 1.18
N VAL A 111 -8.65 -2.62 2.07
CA VAL A 111 -9.11 -2.63 3.46
C VAL A 111 -8.62 -1.38 4.21
N CYS A 112 -7.34 -1.03 4.12
CA CYS A 112 -6.80 0.20 4.68
C CYS A 112 -7.51 1.44 4.12
N GLY A 113 -7.75 1.49 2.80
CA GLY A 113 -8.44 2.59 2.15
C GLY A 113 -9.88 2.82 2.62
N ILE A 114 -10.59 1.73 2.91
CA ILE A 114 -11.96 1.77 3.44
C ILE A 114 -11.95 2.24 4.91
N ILE A 115 -11.07 1.67 5.75
CA ILE A 115 -11.00 1.95 7.19
C ILE A 115 -10.66 3.42 7.44
N PHE A 116 -9.71 3.99 6.71
CA PHE A 116 -9.33 5.38 6.93
C PHE A 116 -10.41 6.34 6.40
N LYS A 117 -10.88 7.25 7.25
CA LYS A 117 -11.76 8.35 6.86
C LYS A 117 -10.94 9.53 6.32
N VAL A 118 -11.30 9.99 5.12
CA VAL A 118 -10.79 11.26 4.59
C VAL A 118 -11.66 12.35 5.22
N ASP A 119 -11.15 13.00 6.25
CA ASP A 119 -11.82 14.15 6.84
C ASP A 119 -11.50 15.43 6.04
N LYS A 120 -12.55 16.20 5.77
CA LYS A 120 -12.43 17.58 5.31
C LYS A 120 -12.02 18.42 6.52
N LYS A 121 -11.06 19.32 6.29
CA LYS A 121 -10.56 20.26 7.29
C LYS A 121 -11.70 21.15 7.78
#